data_AF-A0A949B060-F1
#
_entry.id   AF-A0A949B060-F1
#
_cell.length_a   1.000
_cell.length_b   1.000
_cell.length_c   1.000
_cell.angle_alpha   90.00
_cell.angle_beta   90.00
_cell.angle_gamma   90.00
#
_symmetry.space_group_name_H-M   'P 1'
#
loop_
_entity.id
_entity.type
_entity.pdbx_description
1 polymer ?
#
loop_
_entity_poly.entity_id
_entity_poly.type
_entity_poly.pdbx_seq_one_letter_code
_entity_poly.pdbx_strand_id
1 'polypeptide(L)'
;ISIAPCLPAFDFLDVSESVNKVVLRENQKPVVAWLYGPNVKEIGKRFEKKNKIMVYQTIEKAAWSLALLQERQKFLERANGQNG
;
A
#
# COMPACT_ATOMS: atom_id res chain seq x y z
N ILE A 1 7.03 -1.14 -0.45
CA ILE A 1 7.74 0.11 -0.79
C ILE A 1 8.27 0.67 0.51
N SER A 2 9.57 0.90 0.58
CA SER A 2 10.25 1.38 1.77
C SER A 2 10.52 2.87 1.57
N ILE A 3 10.04 3.76 2.44
CA ILE A 3 10.35 5.21 2.41
C ILE A 3 10.74 5.66 3.81
N ALA A 4 11.91 6.30 3.91
CA ALA A 4 12.50 7.00 5.05
C ALA A 4 13.38 8.16 4.52
N PRO A 5 13.74 9.20 5.30
CA PRO A 5 12.89 10.15 6.01
C PRO A 5 13.47 11.60 6.10
N CYS A 6 12.78 12.53 6.79
CA CYS A 6 13.08 13.97 6.96
C CYS A 6 14.57 14.37 6.95
N LEU A 7 15.04 14.72 5.76
CA LEU A 7 16.19 15.57 5.49
C LEU A 7 15.72 16.42 4.30
N PRO A 8 15.79 17.77 4.36
CA PRO A 8 15.34 18.61 3.25
C PRO A 8 15.99 18.24 1.90
N ALA A 9 17.20 17.68 1.97
CA ALA A 9 17.93 17.16 0.81
C ALA A 9 17.31 15.90 0.17
N PHE A 10 16.38 15.22 0.86
CA PHE A 10 15.81 13.93 0.48
C PHE A 10 14.27 13.93 0.41
N ASP A 11 13.63 15.11 0.45
CA ASP A 11 12.17 15.24 0.29
C ASP A 11 11.67 14.67 -1.06
N PHE A 12 12.55 14.58 -2.07
CA PHE A 12 12.27 13.89 -3.34
C PHE A 12 11.97 12.39 -3.19
N LEU A 13 12.34 11.77 -2.06
CA LEU A 13 12.01 10.38 -1.74
C LEU A 13 10.57 10.21 -1.24
N ASP A 14 9.86 11.30 -0.92
CA ASP A 14 8.41 11.24 -0.65
C ASP A 14 7.65 10.98 -1.96
N VAL A 15 7.41 9.70 -2.23
CA VAL A 15 6.62 9.25 -3.39
C VAL A 15 5.14 9.04 -3.04
N SER A 16 4.67 9.49 -1.87
CA SER A 16 3.30 9.20 -1.39
C SER A 16 2.21 9.72 -2.33
N GLU A 17 2.37 10.90 -2.92
CA GLU A 17 1.42 11.43 -3.90
C GLU A 17 1.46 10.67 -5.23
N SER A 18 2.66 10.37 -5.72
CA SER A 18 2.87 9.65 -6.98
C SER A 18 2.26 8.25 -6.93
N VAL A 19 2.49 7.52 -5.83
CA VAL A 19 1.90 6.19 -5.63
C VAL A 19 0.38 6.27 -5.54
N ASN A 20 -0.17 7.25 -4.81
CA ASN A 20 -1.63 7.45 -4.76
C ASN A 20 -2.24 7.67 -6.15
N LYS A 21 -1.61 8.46 -7.02
CA LYS A 21 -2.10 8.71 -8.39
C LYS A 21 -2.14 7.41 -9.21
N VAL A 22 -1.11 6.59 -9.12
CA VAL A 22 -1.04 5.32 -9.87
C VAL A 22 -2.06 4.31 -9.35
N VAL A 23 -2.16 4.14 -8.03
CA VAL A 23 -3.11 3.18 -7.43
C VAL A 23 -4.56 3.54 -7.75
N LEU A 24 -4.89 4.84 -7.76
CA LEU A 24 -6.21 5.31 -8.17
C LEU A 24 -6.52 5.03 -9.64
N ARG A 25 -5.54 5.18 -10.53
CA ARG A 25 -5.71 4.99 -11.98
C ARG A 25 -5.92 3.53 -12.33
N GLU A 26 -5.11 2.64 -11.76
CA GLU A 26 -5.20 1.21 -12.08
C GLU A 26 -6.41 0.58 -11.40
N ASN A 27 -6.71 0.93 -10.13
CA ASN A 27 -7.82 0.39 -9.33
C ASN A 27 -7.98 -1.15 -9.34
N GLN A 28 -6.99 -1.90 -9.83
CA GLN A 28 -7.09 -3.34 -10.05
C GLN A 28 -6.70 -4.15 -8.81
N LYS A 29 -5.81 -3.62 -7.96
CA LYS A 29 -5.23 -4.39 -6.86
C LYS A 29 -5.09 -3.56 -5.58
N PRO A 30 -5.41 -4.15 -4.42
CA PRO A 30 -5.15 -3.53 -3.12
C PRO A 30 -3.64 -3.40 -2.92
N VAL A 31 -3.19 -2.25 -2.42
CA VAL A 31 -1.76 -1.98 -2.16
C VAL A 31 -1.51 -1.87 -0.66
N VAL A 32 -0.50 -2.60 -0.21
CA VAL A 32 -0.05 -2.60 1.20
C VAL A 32 1.31 -1.91 1.28
N ALA A 33 1.45 -0.99 2.23
CA ALA A 33 2.68 -0.26 2.48
C ALA A 33 3.17 -0.48 3.92
N TRP A 34 4.47 -0.58 4.07
CA TRP A 34 5.17 -0.52 5.36
C TRP A 34 6.18 0.62 5.25
N LEU A 35 6.06 1.61 6.14
CA LEU A 35 6.88 2.82 6.11
C LEU A 35 7.90 2.75 7.25
N TYR A 36 9.10 3.30 7.05
CA TYR A 36 10.17 3.30 8.05
C TYR A 36 10.81 4.70 8.15
N GLY A 37 11.45 5.05 9.26
CA GLY A 37 12.11 6.36 9.44
C GLY A 37 11.24 7.51 9.99
N PRO A 38 11.78 8.75 10.10
CA PRO A 38 11.01 9.92 10.49
C PRO A 38 9.79 10.22 9.64
N ASN A 39 8.80 10.82 10.30
CA ASN A 39 7.53 11.28 9.73
C ASN A 39 6.62 10.20 9.10
N VAL A 40 6.81 8.93 9.46
CA VAL A 40 5.94 7.80 9.06
C VAL A 40 4.46 8.04 9.33
N LYS A 41 4.12 8.81 10.38
CA LYS A 41 2.72 9.13 10.71
C LYS A 41 2.07 10.05 9.68
N GLU A 42 2.77 11.08 9.23
CA GLU A 42 2.22 12.03 8.25
C GLU A 42 2.20 11.43 6.85
N ILE A 43 3.29 10.77 6.45
CA ILE A 43 3.37 10.05 5.19
C ILE A 43 2.31 8.94 5.16
N GLY A 44 2.14 8.20 6.25
CA GLY A 44 1.09 7.20 6.41
C GLY A 44 -0.31 7.77 6.17
N LYS A 45 -0.63 8.92 6.79
CA LYS A 45 -1.89 9.62 6.54
C LYS A 45 -2.07 10.03 5.08
N ARG A 46 -1.01 10.46 4.39
CA ARG A 46 -1.06 10.80 2.96
C ARG A 46 -1.34 9.56 2.10
N PHE A 47 -0.72 8.43 2.40
CA PHE A 47 -1.01 7.14 1.75
C PHE A 47 -2.44 6.67 1.98
N GLU A 48 -2.93 6.77 3.21
CA GLU A 48 -4.27 6.30 3.58
C GLU A 48 -5.39 7.25 3.13
N LYS A 49 -5.08 8.51 2.78
CA LYS A 49 -6.05 9.56 2.40
C LYS A 49 -7.08 9.13 1.35
N LYS A 50 -6.71 8.21 0.45
CA LYS A 50 -7.55 7.75 -0.66
C LYS A 50 -8.18 6.39 -0.41
N ASN A 51 -8.01 5.79 0.78
CA ASN A 51 -8.55 4.48 1.19
C ASN A 51 -8.23 3.31 0.24
N LYS A 52 -7.18 3.45 -0.58
CA LYS A 52 -6.72 2.40 -1.51
C LYS A 52 -5.39 1.77 -1.11
N ILE A 53 -4.67 2.42 -0.20
CA ILE A 53 -3.39 1.97 0.32
C ILE A 53 -3.53 1.84 1.83
N MET A 54 -3.22 0.66 2.37
CA MET A 54 -3.18 0.43 3.82
C MET A 54 -1.75 0.46 4.31
N VAL A 55 -1.50 1.23 5.37
CA VAL A 55 -0.17 1.38 5.95
C VAL A 55 -0.09 0.62 7.27
N TYR A 56 0.89 -0.27 7.38
CA TYR A 56 1.14 -1.01 8.62
C TYR A 56 2.42 -0.52 9.29
N GLN A 57 2.42 -0.62 10.62
CA GLN A 57 3.57 -0.22 11.45
C GLN A 57 4.70 -1.25 11.45
N THR A 58 4.39 -2.53 11.18
CA THR A 58 5.38 -3.61 11.16
C THR A 58 5.31 -4.39 9.86
N ILE A 59 6.45 -4.96 9.46
CA ILE A 59 6.56 -5.73 8.23
C ILE A 59 5.74 -7.02 8.30
N GLU A 60 5.63 -7.64 9.47
CA GLU A 60 4.86 -8.86 9.69
C GLU A 60 3.38 -8.60 9.42
N LYS A 61 2.84 -7.49 9.95
CA LYS A 61 1.45 -7.10 9.69
C LYS A 61 1.19 -6.78 8.23
N ALA A 62 2.13 -6.11 7.56
CA ALA A 62 2.05 -5.86 6.13
C ALA A 62 2.04 -7.17 5.31
N ALA A 63 2.93 -8.11 5.64
CA ALA A 63 3.01 -9.40 4.97
C ALA A 63 1.76 -10.26 5.20
N TRP A 64 1.26 -10.32 6.44
CA TRP A 64 0.02 -11.02 6.78
C TRP A 64 -1.18 -10.46 6.03
N SER A 65 -1.32 -9.14 5.99
CA SER A 65 -2.39 -8.48 5.23
C SER A 65 -2.31 -8.82 3.74
N LEU A 66 -1.11 -8.78 3.18
CA LEU A 66 -0.90 -9.14 1.77
C LEU A 66 -1.24 -10.62 1.48
N ALA A 67 -0.88 -11.54 2.37
CA ALA A 67 -1.23 -12.96 2.23
C ALA A 67 -2.75 -13.17 2.22
N LEU A 68 -3.47 -12.51 3.14
CA LEU A 68 -4.94 -12.59 3.20
C LEU A 68 -5.60 -12.03 1.93
N LEU A 69 -5.09 -10.91 1.41
CA LEU A 69 -5.56 -10.33 0.15
C LEU A 69 -5.30 -11.26 -1.04
N GLN A 70 -4.16 -11.95 -1.06
CA GLN A 70 -3.86 -12.95 -2.09
C GLN A 70 -4.82 -14.14 -2.02
N GLU A 71 -5.10 -14.67 -0.83
CA GLU A 71 -6.07 -15.77 -0.65
C GLU A 71 -7.47 -15.37 -1.12
N ARG A 72 -7.93 -14.17 -0.75
CA ARG A 72 -9.20 -13.62 -1.24
C ARG A 72 -9.23 -13.52 -2.75
N GLN A 73 -8.16 -13.02 -3.38
CA GLN A 73 -8.08 -12.91 -4.83
C GLN A 73 -8.17 -14.29 -5.51
N LYS A 74 -7.43 -15.29 -5.00
CA LYS A 74 -7.52 -16.69 -5.48
C LYS A 74 -8.92 -17.27 -5.32
N PHE A 75 -9.61 -16.96 -4.22
CA PHE A 75 -11.00 -17.36 -4.03
C PHE A 75 -11.93 -16.74 -5.08
N LEU A 76 -11.82 -15.43 -5.34
CA LEU A 76 -12.61 -14.74 -6.36
C LEU A 76 -12.35 -15.28 -7.77
N GLU A 77 -11.10 -15.57 -8.11
CA GLU A 77 -10.72 -16.17 -9.40
C GLU A 77 -11.34 -17.56 -9.59
N ARG A 78 -11.33 -18.39 -8.54
CA ARG A 78 -11.97 -19.72 -8.57
C ARG A 78 -13.49 -19.61 -8.68
N ALA A 79 -14.11 -18.68 -7.96
CA ALA A 79 -15.55 -18.47 -8.01
C ALA A 79 -16.02 -17.94 -9.38
N ASN A 80 -15.27 -17.01 -9.99
CA ASN A 80 -15.58 -16.52 -11.34
C ASN A 80 -15.30 -17.56 -12.43
N GLY A 81 -14.31 -18.44 -12.25
CA GLY A 81 -14.01 -19.53 -13.19
C GLY A 81 -15.03 -20.68 -13.18
N GLN A 82 -15.99 -20.68 -12.24
CA GLN A 82 -17.09 -21.65 -12.17
C GLN A 82 -18.40 -21.14 -12.82
N ASN A 83 -18.44 -19.86 -13.23
CA ASN A 83 -19.61 -19.23 -13.87
C ASN A 83 -19.42 -18.99 -15.38
N GLY A 84 -18.45 -19.66 -16.01
CA GLY A 84 -18.15 -19.58 -17.45
C GLY A 84 -18.46 -20.88 -18.18
#